data_AF-J9RHI0-F1
#
_entry.id   AF-J9RHI0-F1
#
_cell.length_a   1.000
_cell.length_b   1.000
_cell.length_c   1.000
_cell.angle_alpha   90.00
_cell.angle_beta   90.00
_cell.angle_gamma   90.00
#
_symmetry.space_group_name_H-M   'P 1'
#
loop_
_entity.id
_entity.type
_entity.pdbx_description
1 polymer ?
#
loop_
_entity_poly.entity_id
_entity_poly.type
_entity_poly.pdbx_seq_one_letter_code
_entity_poly.pdbx_strand_id
1 'polypeptide(L)'
;HCPLWYGFGGGRLKWLQRLAYINTIVYPFTSLPLIAYCTIPAVCLLTGKFIIPTLSNLASMLFLGLFISIIGTAVLELRWSGV
;
A
#
# COMPACT_ATOMS: atom_id res chain seq x y z
N HIS A 1 -8.87 24.32 -3.52
CA HIS A 1 -7.55 24.16 -2.88
C HIS A 1 -7.10 22.70 -2.87
N CYS A 2 -6.91 22.06 -4.03
CA CYS A 2 -6.39 20.69 -4.09
C CYS A 2 -4.85 20.74 -4.12
N PRO A 3 -4.11 20.15 -3.15
CA PRO A 3 -2.64 20.23 -3.07
C PRO A 3 -1.91 19.60 -4.26
N LEU A 4 -2.63 18.84 -5.09
CA LEU A 4 -2.16 18.26 -6.34
C LEU A 4 -1.97 19.32 -7.44
N TRP A 5 -2.75 20.41 -7.43
CA TRP A 5 -2.69 21.50 -8.42
C TRP A 5 -2.50 22.90 -7.79
N TYR A 6 -2.56 23.00 -6.47
CA TYR A 6 -2.53 24.26 -5.73
C TYR A 6 -1.15 24.51 -5.08
N GLY A 7 -0.71 25.77 -5.04
CA GLY A 7 0.53 26.16 -4.36
C GLY A 7 1.82 25.83 -5.11
N PHE A 8 1.79 25.73 -6.45
CA PHE A 8 3.00 25.71 -7.28
C PHE A 8 3.63 27.10 -7.48
N GLY A 9 2.87 28.18 -7.26
CA GLY A 9 3.38 29.55 -7.29
C GLY A 9 4.19 29.89 -6.04
N GLY A 10 5.46 30.21 -6.21
CA GLY A 10 6.32 30.78 -5.17
C GLY A 10 7.22 29.80 -4.40
N GLY A 11 7.18 28.49 -4.67
CA GLY A 11 8.19 27.51 -4.21
C GLY A 11 8.36 27.34 -2.69
N ARG A 12 7.50 27.94 -1.86
CA ARG A 12 7.62 27.94 -0.38
C ARG A 12 7.24 26.62 0.28
N LEU A 13 6.76 25.62 -0.47
CA LEU A 13 6.35 24.32 0.05
C LEU A 13 7.42 23.26 -0.27
N LYS A 14 7.94 22.58 0.76
CA LYS A 14 8.88 21.46 0.56
C LYS A 14 8.18 20.31 -0.17
N TRP A 15 8.90 19.65 -1.08
CA TRP A 15 8.37 18.53 -1.87
C TRP A 15 7.81 17.38 -1.01
N LEU A 16 8.53 16.97 0.04
CA LEU A 16 8.08 15.93 0.98
C LEU A 16 6.80 16.32 1.72
N GLN A 17 6.66 17.59 2.07
CA GLN A 17 5.46 18.12 2.72
C GLN A 17 4.26 18.09 1.78
N ARG A 18 4.47 18.38 0.48
CA ARG A 18 3.42 18.21 -0.53
C ARG A 18 2.97 16.75 -0.65
N LEU A 19 3.92 15.81 -0.65
CA LEU A 19 3.61 14.37 -0.70
C LEU A 19 2.78 13.94 0.51
N ALA A 20 3.15 14.38 1.72
CA ALA A 20 2.37 14.11 2.93
C ALA A 20 0.93 14.65 2.82
N TYR A 21 0.73 15.88 2.34
CA TYR A 21 -0.62 16.44 2.14
C TYR A 21 -1.43 15.69 1.08
N ILE A 22 -0.80 15.23 -0.01
CA ILE A 22 -1.47 14.41 -1.01
C ILE A 22 -1.90 13.08 -0.37
N ASN A 23 -1.03 12.44 0.40
CA ASN A 23 -1.35 11.19 1.09
C ASN A 23 -2.58 11.32 2.00
N THR A 24 -2.67 12.41 2.79
CA THR A 24 -3.82 12.65 3.69
C THR A 24 -5.13 12.85 2.92
N ILE A 25 -5.11 13.53 1.78
CA ILE A 25 -6.34 13.78 0.99
C ILE A 25 -6.76 12.57 0.17
N VAL A 26 -5.81 11.79 -0.31
CA VAL A 26 -6.08 10.60 -1.12
C VAL A 26 -6.42 9.38 -0.26
N TYR A 27 -6.07 9.40 1.03
CA TYR A 27 -6.36 8.33 1.99
C TYR A 27 -7.78 7.72 1.90
N PRO A 28 -8.89 8.49 1.88
CA PRO A 28 -10.24 7.92 1.76
C PRO A 28 -10.46 7.14 0.45
N PHE A 29 -9.78 7.49 -0.65
CA PHE A 29 -9.91 6.76 -1.91
C PHE A 29 -9.23 5.39 -1.88
N THR A 30 -8.31 5.15 -0.95
CA THR A 30 -7.70 3.82 -0.76
C THR A 30 -8.70 2.78 -0.25
N SER A 31 -9.85 3.20 0.28
CA SER A 31 -10.94 2.30 0.69
C SER A 31 -11.58 1.53 -0.47
N LEU A 32 -11.69 2.13 -1.66
CA LEU A 32 -12.29 1.49 -2.84
C LEU A 32 -11.52 0.23 -3.31
N PRO A 33 -10.19 0.30 -3.56
CA PRO A 33 -9.44 -0.90 -3.90
C PRO A 33 -9.36 -1.88 -2.72
N LEU A 34 -9.40 -1.40 -1.47
CA LEU A 34 -9.39 -2.28 -0.30
C LEU A 34 -10.66 -3.14 -0.23
N ILE A 35 -11.83 -2.56 -0.49
CA ILE A 35 -13.10 -3.32 -0.57
C ILE A 35 -13.01 -4.38 -1.68
N ALA A 36 -12.54 -3.99 -2.87
CA ALA A 36 -12.32 -4.96 -3.95
C ALA A 36 -11.38 -6.09 -3.48
N TYR A 37 -10.25 -5.75 -2.87
CA TYR A 37 -9.27 -6.72 -2.36
C TYR A 37 -9.86 -7.69 -1.32
N CYS A 38 -10.65 -7.20 -0.37
CA CYS A 38 -11.30 -8.03 0.64
C CYS A 38 -12.38 -8.97 0.06
N THR A 39 -13.02 -8.61 -1.06
CA THR A 39 -14.04 -9.45 -1.70
C THR A 39 -13.46 -10.51 -2.66
N ILE A 40 -12.28 -10.28 -3.20
CA ILE A 40 -11.57 -11.24 -4.09
C ILE A 40 -11.48 -12.66 -3.50
N PRO A 41 -11.03 -12.90 -2.24
CA PRO A 41 -10.91 -14.26 -1.72
C PRO A 41 -12.26 -14.97 -1.60
N ALA A 42 -13.34 -14.25 -1.25
CA ALA A 42 -14.68 -14.83 -1.18
C ALA A 42 -15.19 -15.24 -2.56
N VAL A 43 -14.97 -14.41 -3.58
CA VAL A 43 -15.36 -14.72 -4.96
C VAL A 43 -14.54 -15.89 -5.51
N CYS A 44 -13.23 -15.94 -5.27
CA CYS A 44 -12.38 -17.06 -5.67
C CYS A 44 -12.83 -18.40 -5.07
N LEU A 45 -13.22 -18.40 -3.79
CA LEU A 45 -13.67 -19.59 -3.10
C LEU A 45 -15.01 -20.10 -3.65
N LEU A 46 -15.95 -19.20 -3.94
CA LEU A 46 -17.28 -19.56 -4.46
C LEU A 46 -17.27 -19.96 -5.94
N THR A 47 -16.39 -19.37 -6.76
CA THR A 47 -16.30 -19.66 -8.21
C THR A 47 -15.29 -20.76 -8.55
N GLY A 48 -14.48 -21.22 -7.59
CA GLY A 48 -13.48 -22.27 -7.78
C GLY A 48 -12.33 -21.90 -8.73
N LYS A 49 -12.26 -20.64 -9.18
CA LYS A 49 -11.19 -20.14 -10.06
C LYS A 49 -10.08 -19.53 -9.21
N PHE A 50 -9.01 -20.28 -9.02
CA PHE A 50 -7.79 -19.78 -8.41
C PHE A 50 -7.12 -18.73 -9.32
N ILE A 51 -6.88 -17.54 -8.79
CA ILE A 51 -6.24 -16.43 -9.51
C ILE A 51 -4.74 -16.67 -9.71
N ILE A 52 -4.11 -17.44 -8.83
CA ILE A 52 -2.68 -17.71 -8.87
C ILE A 52 -2.47 -19.13 -9.44
N PRO A 53 -2.04 -19.29 -10.70
CA PRO A 53 -1.58 -20.59 -11.18
C PRO A 53 -0.34 -21.02 -10.37
N THR A 54 -0.10 -22.33 -10.32
CA THR A 54 0.97 -22.98 -9.53
C THR A 54 2.22 -22.11 -9.36
N LEU A 55 2.53 -21.74 -8.12
CA LEU A 55 3.69 -20.91 -7.78
C LEU A 55 4.98 -21.51 -8.33
N SER A 56 5.66 -20.79 -9.21
CA SER A 56 7.02 -21.12 -9.61
C SER A 56 7.99 -20.83 -8.46
N ASN A 57 9.16 -21.47 -8.46
CA ASN A 57 10.21 -21.25 -7.44
C ASN A 57 10.59 -19.78 -7.29
N LEU A 58 10.54 -18.99 -8.37
CA LEU A 58 10.81 -17.55 -8.32
C LEU A 58 9.67 -16.77 -7.65
N ALA A 59 8.42 -17.07 -8.01
CA ALA A 59 7.26 -16.38 -7.44
C ALA A 59 7.17 -16.61 -5.92
N SER A 60 7.39 -17.84 -5.46
CA SER A 60 7.37 -18.17 -4.04
C SER A 60 8.47 -17.46 -3.25
N MET A 61 9.70 -17.37 -3.79
CA MET A 61 10.79 -16.61 -3.17
C MET A 61 10.46 -15.12 -3.05
N LEU A 62 9.85 -14.52 -4.08
CA LEU A 62 9.46 -13.10 -4.05
C LEU A 62 8.36 -12.84 -3.01
N PHE A 63 7.34 -13.70 -2.93
CA PHE A 63 6.31 -13.60 -1.89
C PHE A 63 6.91 -13.71 -0.49
N LEU A 64 7.78 -14.71 -0.27
CA LEU A 64 8.44 -14.92 1.02
C LEU A 64 9.30 -13.71 1.42
N GLY A 65 10.11 -13.18 0.49
CA GLY A 65 10.94 -12.01 0.73
C GLY A 65 10.11 -10.77 1.08
N LEU A 66 8.99 -10.56 0.39
CA LEU A 66 8.07 -9.45 0.67
C LEU A 66 7.47 -9.57 2.07
N PHE A 67 6.99 -10.75 2.49
CA PHE A 67 6.44 -10.95 3.83
C PHE A 67 7.48 -10.73 4.93
N ILE A 68 8.70 -11.27 4.76
CA ILE A 68 9.80 -11.07 5.72
C ILE A 68 10.17 -9.59 5.81
N SER A 69 10.25 -8.89 4.67
CA SER A 69 10.57 -7.46 4.64
C SER A 69 9.54 -6.63 5.40
N ILE A 70 8.24 -6.88 5.21
CA ILE A 70 7.18 -6.14 5.91
C ILE A 70 7.30 -6.33 7.43
N ILE A 71 7.46 -7.57 7.88
CA ILE A 71 7.58 -7.87 9.32
C ILE A 71 8.86 -7.23 9.90
N GLY A 72 9.98 -7.37 9.21
CA GLY A 72 11.26 -6.79 9.65
C GLY A 72 11.19 -5.27 9.77
N THR A 73 10.63 -4.58 8.77
CA THR A 73 10.44 -3.12 8.81
C THR A 73 9.48 -2.70 9.92
N ALA A 74 8.36 -3.42 10.13
CA ALA A 74 7.40 -3.11 11.20
C ALA A 74 8.02 -3.24 12.60
N VAL A 75 8.79 -4.32 12.85
CA VAL A 75 9.48 -4.50 14.14
C VAL A 75 10.49 -3.36 14.36
N LEU A 76 11.27 -3.02 13.34
CA LEU A 76 12.29 -1.99 13.39
C LEU A 76 11.68 -0.59 13.65
N GLU A 77 10.53 -0.29 13.02
CA GLU A 77 9.75 0.93 13.26
C GLU A 77 9.24 1.00 14.71
N LEU A 78 8.63 -0.07 15.22
CA LEU A 78 8.13 -0.13 16.60
C LEU A 78 9.26 0.06 17.62
N ARG A 79 10.40 -0.61 17.41
CA ARG A 79 11.57 -0.53 18.30
C ARG A 79 12.13 0.88 18.45
N TRP A 80 12.17 1.67 17.37
CA TRP A 80 12.62 3.06 17.44
C TRP A 80 11.53 4.05 17.84
N SER A 81 10.27 3.73 17.59
CA SER A 81 9.14 4.59 17.96
C SER A 81 8.77 4.49 19.44
N GLY A 82 9.27 3.46 20.15
CA GLY A 82 8.97 3.25 21.57
C GLY A 82 7.51 2.89 21.85
N VAL A 83 6.83 2.35 20.82
CA VAL A 83 5.45 1.84 20.84
C VAL A 83 5.51 0.33 21.05
#